data_AF-A0A0Q5JGE5-F1
#
_entry.id   AF-A0A0Q5JGE5-F1
#
_cell.length_a   1.000
_cell.length_b   1.000
_cell.length_c   1.000
_cell.angle_alpha   90.00
_cell.angle_beta   90.00
_cell.angle_gamma   90.00
#
_symmetry.space_group_name_H-M   'P 1'
#
loop_
_entity.id
_entity.type
_entity.pdbx_description
1 polymer ?
#
loop_
_entity_poly.entity_id
_entity_poly.type
_entity_poly.pdbx_seq_one_letter_code
_entity_poly.pdbx_strand_id
1 'polypeptide(L)'
;MSARMFKHGGRHAFGMLPSPVSARTRNGCLLVLVAHAALVFQAHAAPPTTATVSQVLEQLRREIVAEPIGNPIPIDTVLQRHADTTGLSFDLGRPDDSDDAEALPAVQPVGVTDAEWLAVQAYRTTSASAENDIAENGNHHYTLADLDEDGQRDLIDDAYVGGTGLFNDISVLRYDRAQGFRPAVATAVDADSTPGSFSINGRGSDQALYWLRIDGKSYAAYRDGDYFQDTVTVSRPLSLPGERVETQVLQVRYRYRHTLATPSRQATSATAEDQQASHWLAQHPQLQAAVNAQLQQLAFAPDGTQRAPDPAARCPAQTSGDPDEADQWPWHDAGHYTFDYVADFRVRRGLACYSASIVAFRSSYLTSPEGCCALWLYDAPGTQVATLPLDSRRERASVAVITATAQPE
;
A
#
# COMPACT_ATOMS: atom_id res chain seq x y z
N MET A 1 -18.98 24.02 0.12
CA MET A 1 -20.14 23.47 0.87
C MET A 1 -19.61 22.39 1.79
N SER A 2 -20.00 22.44 3.06
CA SER A 2 -19.44 21.64 4.16
C SER A 2 -19.85 20.17 4.04
N ALA A 3 -18.88 19.26 3.95
CA ALA A 3 -19.10 17.82 4.04
C ALA A 3 -18.52 17.32 5.37
N ARG A 4 -19.39 16.75 6.21
CA ARG A 4 -19.06 16.13 7.48
C ARG A 4 -18.49 14.73 7.25
N MET A 5 -17.48 14.40 8.08
CA MET A 5 -17.13 13.06 8.59
C MET A 5 -16.65 12.00 7.57
N PHE A 6 -15.33 11.83 7.51
CA PHE A 6 -14.71 10.51 7.41
C PHE A 6 -14.03 10.20 8.74
N LYS A 7 -14.59 9.26 9.51
CA LYS A 7 -13.84 8.53 10.54
C LYS A 7 -13.02 7.48 9.80
N HIS A 8 -11.70 7.68 9.71
CA HIS A 8 -10.77 6.64 9.27
C HIS A 8 -10.22 5.94 10.51
N GLY A 9 -10.74 4.74 10.77
CA GLY A 9 -9.99 3.71 11.48
C GLY A 9 -9.36 2.83 10.43
N GLY A 10 -8.05 2.95 10.22
CA GLY A 10 -7.26 2.00 9.46
C GLY A 10 -7.37 0.63 10.14
N ARG A 11 -8.12 -0.28 9.52
CA ARG A 11 -8.15 -1.68 9.95
C ARG A 11 -6.97 -2.38 9.30
N HIS A 12 -5.87 -2.52 10.05
CA HIS A 12 -4.92 -3.60 9.77
C HIS A 12 -5.61 -4.94 10.04
N ALA A 13 -5.49 -5.85 9.07
CA ALA A 13 -6.24 -7.09 9.03
C ALA A 13 -5.73 -8.09 10.09
N PHE A 14 -6.34 -8.08 11.29
CA PHE A 14 -6.35 -9.24 12.20
C PHE A 14 -7.68 -9.98 12.04
N GLY A 15 -7.68 -11.02 11.21
CA GLY A 15 -8.84 -11.89 10.99
C GLY A 15 -8.94 -13.00 12.05
N MET A 16 -10.00 -12.94 12.87
CA MET A 16 -10.47 -14.08 13.68
C MET A 16 -11.02 -15.19 12.77
N LEU A 17 -10.63 -16.44 13.02
CA LEU A 17 -11.28 -17.63 12.46
C LEU A 17 -12.17 -18.33 13.51
N PRO A 18 -13.32 -18.92 13.11
CA PRO A 18 -14.19 -19.67 13.99
C PRO A 18 -13.73 -21.13 14.19
N SER A 19 -13.96 -21.66 15.39
CA SER A 19 -13.66 -23.04 15.80
C SER A 19 -14.44 -24.10 15.01
N PRO A 20 -13.85 -25.29 14.73
CA PRO A 20 -14.59 -26.38 14.13
C PRO A 20 -15.35 -27.22 15.18
N VAL A 21 -16.58 -27.56 14.79
CA VAL A 21 -17.51 -28.46 15.47
C VAL A 21 -16.98 -29.90 15.48
N SER A 22 -17.14 -30.55 16.63
CA SER A 22 -16.81 -31.95 16.90
C SER A 22 -17.71 -32.92 16.11
N ALA A 23 -17.11 -33.91 15.45
CA ALA A 23 -17.81 -35.12 15.01
C ALA A 23 -17.03 -36.37 15.46
N ARG A 24 -17.63 -37.10 16.41
CA ARG A 24 -17.23 -38.45 16.83
C ARG A 24 -17.66 -39.48 15.79
N THR A 25 -16.76 -40.39 15.43
CA THR A 25 -17.14 -41.74 15.03
C THR A 25 -16.06 -42.75 15.45
N ARG A 26 -16.52 -43.82 16.09
CA ARG A 26 -15.76 -44.97 16.60
C ARG A 26 -15.68 -46.09 15.55
N ASN A 27 -14.78 -47.04 15.85
CA ASN A 27 -14.57 -48.40 15.29
C ASN A 27 -13.63 -48.45 14.08
N GLY A 28 -12.70 -49.40 13.95
CA GLY A 28 -12.45 -50.62 14.71
C GLY A 28 -11.06 -51.17 14.39
N CYS A 29 -10.64 -52.13 15.21
CA CYS A 29 -9.36 -52.83 15.18
C CYS A 29 -9.02 -53.46 13.82
N LEU A 30 -7.75 -53.36 13.42
CA LEU A 30 -7.01 -54.50 12.90
C LEU A 30 -5.51 -54.32 13.18
N LEU A 31 -4.98 -55.17 14.05
CA LEU A 31 -3.54 -55.34 14.28
C LEU A 31 -2.93 -56.07 13.08
N VAL A 32 -1.95 -55.45 12.43
CA VAL A 32 -0.99 -56.15 11.57
C VAL A 32 0.41 -55.76 12.05
N LEU A 33 1.08 -56.73 12.68
CA LEU A 33 2.49 -56.68 13.08
C LEU A 33 3.36 -56.76 11.82
N VAL A 34 3.99 -55.66 11.45
CA VAL A 34 5.13 -55.65 10.52
C VAL A 34 6.34 -55.15 11.31
N ALA A 35 7.28 -56.07 11.56
CA ALA A 35 8.58 -55.73 12.11
C ALA A 35 9.40 -55.05 11.00
N HIS A 36 9.62 -53.75 11.14
CA HIS A 36 10.64 -53.03 10.38
C HIS A 36 11.71 -52.54 11.34
N ALA A 37 12.92 -53.05 11.14
CA ALA A 37 14.13 -52.54 11.76
C ALA A 37 14.32 -51.09 11.31
N ALA A 38 14.06 -50.14 12.22
CA ALA A 38 14.38 -48.74 12.00
C ALA A 38 15.89 -48.55 12.15
N LEU A 39 16.59 -48.45 11.02
CA LEU A 39 17.87 -47.77 10.95
C LEU A 39 17.62 -46.30 11.34
N VAL A 40 18.07 -45.92 12.53
CA VAL A 40 18.10 -44.54 12.97
C VAL A 40 19.13 -43.81 12.12
N PHE A 41 18.70 -43.21 11.02
CA PHE A 41 19.45 -42.13 10.42
C PHE A 41 19.31 -40.92 11.34
N GLN A 42 20.34 -40.66 12.14
CA GLN A 42 20.54 -39.32 12.71
C GLN A 42 20.87 -38.38 11.54
N ALA A 43 19.82 -37.92 10.85
CA ALA A 43 19.90 -36.69 10.09
C ALA A 43 20.14 -35.59 11.11
N HIS A 44 21.41 -35.18 11.25
CA HIS A 44 21.72 -33.89 11.84
C HIS A 44 21.09 -32.86 10.90
N ALA A 45 19.85 -32.46 11.21
CA ALA A 45 19.26 -31.29 10.61
C ALA A 45 20.23 -30.16 10.93
N ALA A 46 20.93 -29.68 9.90
CA ALA A 46 21.63 -28.41 10.01
C ALA A 46 20.61 -27.40 10.55
N PRO A 47 20.97 -26.54 11.51
CA PRO A 47 20.07 -25.46 11.92
C PRO A 47 19.61 -24.73 10.65
N PRO A 48 18.33 -24.35 10.55
CA PRO A 48 17.83 -23.68 9.36
C PRO A 48 18.77 -22.52 9.05
N THR A 49 19.44 -22.59 7.91
CA THR A 49 20.35 -21.53 7.47
C THR A 49 19.50 -20.27 7.37
N THR A 50 19.77 -19.29 8.22
CA THR A 50 19.01 -18.03 8.28
C THR A 50 18.98 -17.40 6.90
N ALA A 51 17.78 -17.10 6.39
CA ALA A 51 17.63 -16.48 5.09
C ALA A 51 18.22 -15.05 5.11
N THR A 52 19.13 -14.74 4.18
CA THR A 52 19.56 -13.37 3.93
C THR A 52 18.41 -12.56 3.33
N VAL A 53 18.46 -11.22 3.43
CA VAL A 53 17.47 -10.35 2.78
C VAL A 53 17.32 -10.68 1.29
N SER A 54 18.42 -10.92 0.58
CA SER A 54 18.40 -11.33 -0.82
C SER A 54 17.67 -12.67 -1.05
N GLN A 55 17.80 -13.63 -0.13
CA GLN A 55 17.05 -14.90 -0.18
C GLN A 55 15.55 -14.68 0.07
N VAL A 56 15.19 -13.78 0.99
CA VAL A 56 13.80 -13.39 1.24
C VAL A 56 13.20 -12.70 0.02
N LEU A 57 13.90 -11.72 -0.59
CA LEU A 57 13.45 -11.06 -1.82
C LEU A 57 13.18 -12.07 -2.94
N GLU A 58 14.08 -13.05 -3.11
CA GLU A 58 13.94 -14.09 -4.13
C GLU A 58 12.81 -15.09 -3.80
N GLN A 59 12.55 -15.36 -2.53
CA GLN A 59 11.37 -16.10 -2.08
C GLN A 59 10.08 -15.34 -2.41
N LEU A 60 9.96 -14.08 -1.97
CA LEU A 60 8.79 -13.24 -2.23
C LEU A 60 8.55 -13.09 -3.73
N ARG A 61 9.62 -12.93 -4.54
CA ARG A 61 9.54 -12.90 -6.00
C ARG A 61 8.86 -14.15 -6.56
N ARG A 62 9.27 -15.35 -6.13
CA ARG A 62 8.68 -16.61 -6.59
C ARG A 62 7.21 -16.74 -6.19
N GLU A 63 6.87 -16.34 -4.98
CA GLU A 63 5.50 -16.40 -4.48
C GLU A 63 4.58 -15.41 -5.21
N ILE A 64 5.04 -14.19 -5.48
CA ILE A 64 4.31 -13.21 -6.30
C ILE A 64 4.14 -13.72 -7.72
N VAL A 65 5.14 -14.38 -8.31
CA VAL A 65 5.00 -15.03 -9.64
C VAL A 65 3.97 -16.15 -9.63
N ALA A 66 3.82 -16.87 -8.50
CA ALA A 66 2.86 -17.95 -8.36
C ALA A 66 1.41 -17.45 -8.20
N GLU A 67 1.19 -16.20 -7.80
CA GLU A 67 -0.15 -15.62 -7.74
C GLU A 67 -0.84 -15.61 -9.12
N PRO A 68 -2.17 -15.73 -9.19
CA PRO A 68 -2.92 -15.57 -10.44
C PRO A 68 -2.55 -14.25 -11.13
N ILE A 69 -2.37 -14.28 -12.45
CA ILE A 69 -1.96 -13.09 -13.22
C ILE A 69 -2.95 -11.91 -13.11
N GLY A 70 -4.23 -12.21 -12.86
CA GLY A 70 -5.29 -11.23 -12.66
C GLY A 70 -5.57 -10.89 -11.20
N ASN A 71 -4.75 -11.31 -10.25
CA ASN A 71 -4.80 -10.78 -8.89
C ASN A 71 -4.38 -9.30 -8.94
N PRO A 72 -5.24 -8.33 -8.56
CA PRO A 72 -4.94 -6.90 -8.67
C PRO A 72 -3.98 -6.41 -7.58
N ILE A 73 -3.74 -7.20 -6.53
CA ILE A 73 -2.89 -6.85 -5.38
C ILE A 73 -1.96 -8.03 -5.01
N PRO A 74 -1.14 -8.52 -5.96
CA PRO A 74 -0.38 -9.75 -5.76
C PRO A 74 0.73 -9.58 -4.70
N ILE A 75 1.27 -8.37 -4.54
CA ILE A 75 2.24 -8.05 -3.48
C ILE A 75 1.57 -8.17 -2.13
N ASP A 76 0.50 -7.42 -1.89
CA ASP A 76 -0.23 -7.39 -0.62
C ASP A 76 -0.71 -8.79 -0.23
N THR A 77 -1.20 -9.56 -1.21
CA THR A 77 -1.59 -10.97 -1.01
C THR A 77 -0.44 -11.84 -0.51
N VAL A 78 0.78 -11.63 -1.00
CA VAL A 78 1.97 -12.38 -0.58
C VAL A 78 2.49 -11.88 0.76
N LEU A 79 2.67 -10.56 0.92
CA LEU A 79 3.18 -9.98 2.14
C LEU A 79 2.27 -10.28 3.34
N GLN A 80 0.94 -10.23 3.16
CA GLN A 80 -0.02 -10.56 4.20
C GLN A 80 0.06 -12.03 4.67
N ARG A 81 0.48 -12.96 3.80
CA ARG A 81 0.68 -14.37 4.20
C ARG A 81 1.86 -14.54 5.15
N HIS A 82 2.83 -13.64 5.08
CA HIS A 82 4.01 -13.61 5.95
C HIS A 82 3.87 -12.60 7.08
N ALA A 83 2.70 -11.96 7.25
CA ALA A 83 2.50 -10.95 8.27
C ALA A 83 2.86 -11.49 9.66
N ASP A 84 3.63 -10.71 10.41
CA ASP A 84 3.93 -11.03 11.80
C ASP A 84 2.70 -10.75 12.67
N THR A 85 2.03 -11.81 13.09
CA THR A 85 0.84 -11.73 13.95
C THR A 85 1.15 -11.96 15.43
N THR A 86 2.43 -11.99 15.82
CA THR A 86 2.84 -12.27 17.22
C THR A 86 2.87 -11.01 18.08
N GLY A 87 2.85 -9.83 17.45
CA GLY A 87 2.88 -8.55 18.14
C GLY A 87 1.59 -8.23 18.91
N LEU A 88 1.70 -7.33 19.88
CA LEU A 88 0.55 -6.73 20.57
C LEU A 88 0.41 -5.27 20.17
N SER A 89 -0.72 -4.93 19.56
CA SER A 89 -1.01 -3.57 19.11
C SER A 89 -2.06 -2.89 19.98
N PHE A 90 -1.89 -1.59 20.23
CA PHE A 90 -2.81 -0.78 21.02
C PHE A 90 -2.64 0.71 20.71
N ASP A 91 -3.74 1.46 20.83
CA ASP A 91 -3.75 2.91 20.62
C ASP A 91 -3.66 3.64 21.95
N LEU A 92 -2.87 4.72 22.00
CA LEU A 92 -2.89 5.66 23.12
C LEU A 92 -2.90 7.09 22.59
N GLY A 93 -3.69 7.95 23.23
CA GLY A 93 -3.64 9.39 23.02
C GLY A 93 -2.43 10.03 23.71
N ARG A 94 -2.31 11.36 23.66
CA ARG A 94 -1.21 12.09 24.28
C ARG A 94 -1.25 11.94 25.82
N PRO A 95 -0.10 11.83 26.52
CA PRO A 95 -0.08 11.70 27.98
C PRO A 95 -0.62 12.93 28.73
N ASP A 96 -0.58 14.11 28.11
CA ASP A 96 -0.90 15.42 28.69
C ASP A 96 -2.05 16.13 28.00
N ASP A 97 -2.90 15.39 27.27
CA ASP A 97 -4.13 15.89 26.64
C ASP A 97 -5.11 16.36 27.73
N SER A 98 -4.87 17.57 28.21
CA SER A 98 -5.44 18.14 29.44
C SER A 98 -6.47 19.22 29.17
N ASP A 99 -6.84 19.41 27.89
CA ASP A 99 -8.04 20.16 27.52
C ASP A 99 -9.33 19.44 28.01
N ASP A 100 -9.23 18.14 28.31
CA ASP A 100 -10.20 17.40 29.11
C ASP A 100 -9.69 17.22 30.55
N ALA A 101 -10.32 17.90 31.51
CA ALA A 101 -10.04 17.80 32.95
C ALA A 101 -10.27 16.39 33.57
N GLU A 102 -10.49 15.37 32.73
CA GLU A 102 -10.80 13.97 33.06
C GLU A 102 -9.94 12.95 32.28
N ALA A 103 -8.81 13.35 31.67
CA ALA A 103 -7.93 12.40 30.97
C ALA A 103 -7.55 11.23 31.90
N LEU A 104 -8.19 10.08 31.66
CA LEU A 104 -7.98 8.87 32.45
C LEU A 104 -6.55 8.38 32.20
N PRO A 105 -5.81 7.98 33.25
CA PRO A 105 -4.48 7.43 33.06
C PRO A 105 -4.56 6.23 32.13
N ALA A 106 -3.61 6.15 31.19
CA ALA A 106 -3.53 5.05 30.26
C ALA A 106 -3.55 3.71 31.01
N VAL A 107 -4.43 2.81 30.58
CA VAL A 107 -4.55 1.47 31.15
C VAL A 107 -3.59 0.55 30.41
N GLN A 108 -2.79 -0.21 31.17
CA GLN A 108 -1.89 -1.22 30.61
C GLN A 108 -2.67 -2.22 29.74
N PRO A 109 -2.32 -2.36 28.45
CA PRO A 109 -3.00 -3.30 27.58
C PRO A 109 -2.77 -4.76 28.00
N VAL A 110 -3.75 -5.62 27.72
CA VAL A 110 -3.67 -7.06 28.04
C VAL A 110 -2.47 -7.69 27.34
N GLY A 111 -1.66 -8.44 28.10
CA GLY A 111 -0.48 -9.15 27.58
C GLY A 111 0.79 -8.31 27.48
N VAL A 112 0.73 -7.01 27.81
CA VAL A 112 1.91 -6.17 28.04
C VAL A 112 2.40 -6.41 29.47
N THR A 113 3.68 -6.67 29.66
CA THR A 113 4.27 -6.86 31.00
C THR A 113 4.51 -5.52 31.70
N ASP A 114 4.67 -5.53 33.02
CA ASP A 114 4.92 -4.30 33.79
C ASP A 114 6.19 -3.57 33.34
N ALA A 115 7.23 -4.33 32.96
CA ALA A 115 8.49 -3.76 32.49
C ALA A 115 8.35 -3.09 31.11
N GLU A 116 7.61 -3.70 30.18
CA GLU A 116 7.32 -3.10 28.88
C GLU A 116 6.40 -1.90 29.03
N TRP A 117 5.37 -2.00 29.87
CA TRP A 117 4.45 -0.90 30.13
C TRP A 117 5.18 0.31 30.70
N LEU A 118 6.06 0.10 31.70
CA LEU A 118 6.89 1.17 32.24
C LEU A 118 7.79 1.80 31.17
N ALA A 119 8.36 1.00 30.26
CA ALA A 119 9.19 1.50 29.17
C ALA A 119 8.38 2.27 28.10
N VAL A 120 7.16 1.82 27.75
CA VAL A 120 6.25 2.56 26.86
C VAL A 120 5.91 3.91 27.49
N GLN A 121 5.54 3.93 28.77
CA GLN A 121 5.22 5.16 29.48
C GLN A 121 6.41 6.11 29.53
N ALA A 122 7.62 5.62 29.81
CA ALA A 122 8.83 6.41 29.80
C ALA A 122 9.13 7.02 28.41
N TYR A 123 9.04 6.21 27.34
CA TYR A 123 9.20 6.70 25.97
C TYR A 123 8.21 7.82 25.65
N ARG A 124 6.92 7.59 25.92
CA ARG A 124 5.83 8.54 25.66
C ARG A 124 6.00 9.87 26.36
N THR A 125 6.56 9.91 27.57
CA THR A 125 6.83 11.19 28.26
C THR A 125 7.85 12.07 27.53
N THR A 126 8.63 11.50 26.62
CA THR A 126 9.64 12.23 25.84
C THR A 126 9.24 12.46 24.38
N SER A 127 8.65 11.46 23.72
CA SER A 127 8.35 11.49 22.28
C SER A 127 6.93 11.95 21.95
N ALA A 128 6.00 11.84 22.89
CA ALA A 128 4.60 12.16 22.70
C ALA A 128 4.10 13.19 23.72
N SER A 129 4.99 14.05 24.26
CA SER A 129 4.57 15.19 25.08
C SER A 129 3.98 16.30 24.21
N ALA A 130 3.22 17.24 24.77
CA ALA A 130 2.67 18.39 24.03
C ALA A 130 3.71 19.20 23.24
N GLU A 131 4.98 19.15 23.67
CA GLU A 131 6.08 19.89 23.06
C GLU A 131 6.77 19.11 21.94
N ASN A 132 6.72 17.77 21.97
CA ASN A 132 7.51 16.90 21.09
C ASN A 132 6.65 15.97 20.23
N ASP A 133 5.35 15.89 20.48
CA ASP A 133 4.45 15.01 19.75
C ASP A 133 4.31 15.46 18.29
N ILE A 134 4.61 14.51 17.40
CA ILE A 134 4.51 14.67 15.95
C ILE A 134 3.11 14.34 15.42
N ALA A 135 2.27 13.67 16.20
CA ALA A 135 0.93 13.25 15.79
C ALA A 135 -0.04 14.45 15.72
N GLU A 136 -0.58 14.72 14.53
CA GLU A 136 -1.53 15.82 14.29
C GLU A 136 -2.78 15.69 15.18
N ASN A 137 -3.21 14.45 15.43
CA ASN A 137 -4.40 14.13 16.23
C ASN A 137 -4.07 13.74 17.68
N GLY A 138 -2.79 13.79 18.09
CA GLY A 138 -2.35 13.35 19.42
C GLY A 138 -2.46 11.86 19.70
N ASN A 139 -2.80 11.04 18.70
CA ASN A 139 -2.94 9.59 18.85
C ASN A 139 -1.78 8.85 18.18
N HIS A 140 -1.27 7.86 18.91
CA HIS A 140 -0.25 6.94 18.44
C HIS A 140 -0.78 5.52 18.42
N HIS A 141 -0.42 4.78 17.38
CA HIS A 141 -0.64 3.35 17.29
C HIS A 141 0.66 2.63 17.63
N TYR A 142 0.69 1.96 18.79
CA TYR A 142 1.86 1.21 19.23
C TYR A 142 1.72 -0.26 18.88
N THR A 143 2.83 -0.89 18.51
CA THR A 143 2.95 -2.36 18.43
C THR A 143 4.18 -2.84 19.16
N LEU A 144 4.01 -3.80 20.09
CA LEU A 144 5.11 -4.51 20.73
C LEU A 144 5.35 -5.85 20.04
N ALA A 145 6.52 -6.04 19.43
CA ALA A 145 6.89 -7.26 18.71
C ALA A 145 8.38 -7.55 18.84
N ASP A 146 8.78 -8.83 18.83
CA ASP A 146 10.20 -9.22 18.84
C ASP A 146 10.78 -9.07 17.42
N LEU A 147 11.53 -7.98 17.18
CA LEU A 147 11.98 -7.58 15.84
C LEU A 147 13.45 -7.94 15.56
N ASP A 148 14.21 -8.35 16.57
CA ASP A 148 15.59 -8.81 16.44
C ASP A 148 15.85 -10.24 16.97
N GLU A 149 14.79 -10.95 17.34
CA GLU A 149 14.76 -12.33 17.81
C GLU A 149 15.57 -12.58 19.09
N ASP A 150 15.67 -11.59 19.96
CA ASP A 150 16.29 -11.73 21.28
C ASP A 150 15.32 -12.25 22.36
N GLY A 151 14.03 -12.44 21.99
CA GLY A 151 12.96 -12.90 22.86
C GLY A 151 12.32 -11.80 23.71
N GLN A 152 12.72 -10.55 23.54
CA GLN A 152 12.09 -9.35 24.09
C GLN A 152 11.34 -8.63 22.98
N ARG A 153 10.27 -7.91 23.35
CA ARG A 153 9.51 -7.13 22.37
C ARG A 153 10.08 -5.73 22.29
N ASP A 154 10.33 -5.32 21.06
CA ASP A 154 10.65 -3.97 20.63
C ASP A 154 9.36 -3.17 20.40
N LEU A 155 9.49 -1.87 20.27
CA LEU A 155 8.37 -0.96 20.06
C LEU A 155 8.35 -0.44 18.63
N ILE A 156 7.18 -0.48 18.01
CA ILE A 156 6.83 0.27 16.82
C ILE A 156 5.87 1.37 17.26
N ASP A 157 6.16 2.61 16.91
CA ASP A 157 5.29 3.78 17.08
C ASP A 157 4.87 4.29 15.70
N ASP A 158 3.58 4.19 15.37
CA ASP A 158 2.98 4.68 14.14
C ASP A 158 2.09 5.89 14.47
N ALA A 159 2.51 7.07 13.98
CA ALA A 159 1.89 8.34 14.28
C ALA A 159 1.44 9.04 12.99
N TYR A 160 0.17 9.43 12.96
CA TYR A 160 -0.36 10.26 11.88
C TYR A 160 0.13 11.71 12.06
N VAL A 161 1.09 12.13 11.24
CA VAL A 161 1.74 13.46 11.34
C VAL A 161 1.07 14.54 10.49
N GLY A 162 0.03 14.15 9.74
CA GLY A 162 -0.85 15.08 9.08
C GLY A 162 -0.49 15.47 7.65
N GLY A 163 -0.93 16.66 7.28
CA GLY A 163 -0.75 17.20 5.94
C GLY A 163 -1.72 16.63 4.91
N THR A 164 -1.69 17.19 3.71
CA THR A 164 -2.61 16.78 2.64
C THR A 164 -2.26 15.40 2.05
N GLY A 165 -1.07 14.85 2.32
CA GLY A 165 -0.76 13.46 1.93
C GLY A 165 -1.40 12.41 2.84
N LEU A 166 -1.92 12.80 4.01
CA LEU A 166 -2.18 11.88 5.11
C LEU A 166 -0.92 11.07 5.48
N PHE A 167 0.12 11.77 5.92
CA PHE A 167 1.39 11.13 6.24
C PHE A 167 1.34 10.42 7.60
N ASN A 168 1.95 9.25 7.65
CA ASN A 168 2.32 8.59 8.90
C ASN A 168 3.85 8.52 9.01
N ASP A 169 4.36 8.83 10.20
CA ASP A 169 5.73 8.51 10.61
C ASP A 169 5.71 7.23 11.44
N ILE A 170 6.64 6.33 11.16
CA ILE A 170 6.72 5.01 11.79
C ILE A 170 8.12 4.84 12.33
N SER A 171 8.24 4.80 13.65
CA SER A 171 9.50 4.66 14.37
C SER A 171 9.63 3.28 15.02
N VAL A 172 10.80 2.65 14.86
CA VAL A 172 11.15 1.34 15.44
C VAL A 172 12.22 1.51 16.51
N LEU A 173 11.93 1.04 17.71
CA LEU A 173 12.78 1.20 18.89
C LEU A 173 13.10 -0.15 19.52
N ARG A 174 14.39 -0.41 19.71
CA ARG A 174 14.88 -1.59 20.42
C ARG A 174 14.59 -1.47 21.91
N TYR A 175 14.18 -2.57 22.54
CA TYR A 175 14.10 -2.63 24.00
C TYR A 175 15.49 -2.82 24.66
N ASP A 176 15.87 -1.89 25.54
CA ASP A 176 17.03 -2.00 26.42
C ASP A 176 16.57 -2.17 27.87
N ARG A 177 17.08 -3.20 28.57
CA ARG A 177 16.66 -3.48 29.96
C ARG A 177 16.99 -2.38 30.96
N ALA A 178 18.02 -1.58 30.72
CA ALA A 178 18.44 -0.52 31.62
C ALA A 178 17.80 0.83 31.26
N GLN A 179 17.50 1.05 29.98
CA GLN A 179 17.11 2.37 29.45
C GLN A 179 15.72 2.41 28.80
N GLY A 180 15.03 1.28 28.68
CA GLY A 180 13.74 1.17 27.99
C GLY A 180 13.89 1.18 26.46
N PHE A 181 12.89 1.69 25.75
CA PHE A 181 12.91 1.74 24.28
C PHE A 181 13.87 2.82 23.76
N ARG A 182 14.75 2.44 22.82
CA ARG A 182 15.72 3.35 22.20
C ARG A 182 15.73 3.21 20.68
N PRO A 183 15.94 4.29 19.93
CA PRO A 183 16.17 4.20 18.49
C PRO A 183 17.33 3.27 18.17
N ALA A 184 17.27 2.60 17.02
CA ALA A 184 18.41 1.87 16.50
C ALA A 184 19.60 2.83 16.26
N VAL A 185 20.81 2.37 16.56
CA VAL A 185 22.01 3.20 16.38
C VAL A 185 22.27 3.38 14.87
N ALA A 186 22.34 4.63 14.42
CA ALA A 186 22.75 5.00 13.06
C ALA A 186 24.08 4.32 12.68
N THR A 187 24.03 3.40 11.71
CA THR A 187 25.24 2.95 11.03
C THR A 187 25.68 4.09 10.11
N ALA A 188 26.94 4.50 10.23
CA ALA A 188 27.52 5.75 9.67
C ALA A 188 27.48 5.92 8.13
N VAL A 189 26.70 5.13 7.39
CA VAL A 189 26.65 5.15 5.92
C VAL A 189 25.62 6.14 5.38
N ASP A 190 24.60 6.53 6.16
CA ASP A 190 23.70 7.63 5.84
C ASP A 190 23.37 8.41 7.11
N ALA A 191 24.05 9.55 7.32
CA ALA A 191 23.83 10.41 8.48
C ALA A 191 22.45 11.09 8.50
N ASP A 192 21.79 11.13 7.34
CA ASP A 192 20.47 11.75 7.16
C ASP A 192 19.29 10.76 7.27
N SER A 193 19.57 9.45 7.29
CA SER A 193 18.55 8.43 7.53
C SER A 193 18.59 7.99 8.99
N THR A 194 17.47 8.09 9.70
CA THR A 194 17.35 7.49 11.04
C THR A 194 17.01 6.01 10.85
N PRO A 195 17.89 5.05 11.22
CA PRO A 195 17.58 3.64 11.04
C PRO A 195 16.35 3.26 11.83
N GLY A 196 15.48 2.45 11.22
CA GLY A 196 14.23 2.05 11.83
C GLY A 196 13.16 3.15 11.79
N SER A 197 13.32 4.22 11.01
CA SER A 197 12.25 5.17 10.72
C SER A 197 11.75 4.99 9.28
N PHE A 198 10.44 5.05 9.10
CA PHE A 198 9.75 4.98 7.82
C PHE A 198 8.68 6.07 7.76
N SER A 199 8.35 6.51 6.55
CA SER A 199 7.18 7.34 6.32
C SER A 199 6.35 6.80 5.16
N ILE A 200 5.03 6.88 5.31
CA ILE A 200 4.08 6.49 4.27
C ILE A 200 3.12 7.65 4.00
N ASN A 201 2.80 7.85 2.73
CA ASN A 201 1.86 8.87 2.26
C ASN A 201 0.53 8.21 1.88
N GLY A 202 -0.44 8.23 2.78
CA GLY A 202 -1.67 7.42 2.67
C GLY A 202 -2.68 7.89 1.60
N ARG A 203 -2.50 9.08 1.04
CA ARG A 203 -3.38 9.66 0.00
C ARG A 203 -2.62 10.11 -1.24
N GLY A 204 -1.35 10.46 -1.08
CA GLY A 204 -0.49 10.97 -2.14
C GLY A 204 0.57 10.00 -2.62
N SER A 205 0.58 8.76 -2.18
CA SER A 205 1.38 7.69 -2.80
C SER A 205 0.71 6.32 -2.60
N ASP A 206 1.08 5.33 -3.39
CA ASP A 206 0.69 3.93 -3.17
C ASP A 206 1.71 3.24 -2.25
N GLN A 207 1.92 3.81 -1.06
CA GLN A 207 2.90 3.32 -0.07
C GLN A 207 2.27 2.45 1.01
N ALA A 208 2.97 1.40 1.42
CA ALA A 208 2.59 0.57 2.56
C ALA A 208 3.81 -0.06 3.23
N LEU A 209 3.72 -0.28 4.54
CA LEU A 209 4.72 -0.99 5.32
C LEU A 209 4.12 -2.27 5.89
N TYR A 210 4.87 -3.36 5.79
CA TYR A 210 4.49 -4.67 6.31
C TYR A 210 5.56 -5.19 7.26
N TRP A 211 5.13 -5.66 8.43
CA TRP A 211 5.96 -6.43 9.36
C TRP A 211 5.81 -7.91 9.03
N LEU A 212 6.89 -8.57 8.65
CA LEU A 212 6.90 -9.95 8.19
C LEU A 212 7.65 -10.85 9.15
N ARG A 213 7.22 -12.12 9.26
CA ARG A 213 7.94 -13.20 9.92
C ARG A 213 8.19 -14.33 8.92
N ILE A 214 9.44 -14.51 8.49
CA ILE A 214 9.85 -15.53 7.53
C ILE A 214 10.98 -16.35 8.14
N ASP A 215 10.84 -17.67 8.18
CA ASP A 215 11.81 -18.60 8.78
C ASP A 215 12.26 -18.20 10.21
N GLY A 216 11.31 -17.68 11.00
CA GLY A 216 11.54 -17.24 12.37
C GLY A 216 12.17 -15.85 12.50
N LYS A 217 12.46 -15.16 11.39
CA LYS A 217 13.09 -13.84 11.34
C LYS A 217 12.12 -12.73 10.96
N SER A 218 12.25 -11.60 11.64
CA SER A 218 11.45 -10.39 11.44
C SER A 218 12.00 -9.52 10.31
N TYR A 219 11.14 -9.04 9.43
CA TYR A 219 11.52 -8.15 8.34
C TYR A 219 10.52 -7.00 8.21
N ALA A 220 11.01 -5.85 7.79
CA ALA A 220 10.18 -4.76 7.30
C ALA A 220 10.16 -4.83 5.77
N ALA A 221 8.96 -4.84 5.18
CA ALA A 221 8.78 -4.74 3.73
C ALA A 221 8.05 -3.44 3.41
N TYR A 222 8.78 -2.48 2.85
CA TYR A 222 8.26 -1.19 2.41
C TYR A 222 7.91 -1.28 0.93
N ARG A 223 6.62 -1.19 0.61
CA ARG A 223 6.13 -1.10 -0.77
C ARG A 223 5.99 0.38 -1.12
N ASP A 224 6.61 0.78 -2.22
CA ASP A 224 6.41 2.07 -2.87
C ASP A 224 5.86 1.83 -4.27
N GLY A 225 4.69 2.39 -4.54
CA GLY A 225 3.90 2.10 -5.73
C GLY A 225 3.66 3.34 -6.57
N ASP A 226 3.78 3.15 -7.87
CA ASP A 226 3.22 4.01 -8.90
C ASP A 226 2.21 3.21 -9.71
N TYR A 227 1.47 3.90 -10.58
CA TYR A 227 0.46 3.25 -11.39
C TYR A 227 0.97 2.00 -12.14
N PHE A 228 2.14 2.04 -12.78
CA PHE A 228 2.62 0.92 -13.60
C PHE A 228 3.54 -0.07 -12.89
N GLN A 229 4.01 0.25 -11.69
CA GLN A 229 4.98 -0.57 -11.00
C GLN A 229 4.91 -0.38 -9.49
N ASP A 230 5.25 -1.43 -8.77
CA ASP A 230 5.58 -1.32 -7.35
C ASP A 230 7.02 -1.78 -7.16
N THR A 231 7.68 -1.17 -6.19
CA THR A 231 8.95 -1.64 -5.64
C THR A 231 8.76 -2.04 -4.19
N VAL A 232 9.41 -3.12 -3.77
CA VAL A 232 9.42 -3.58 -2.38
C VAL A 232 10.86 -3.64 -1.91
N THR A 233 11.16 -2.80 -0.93
CA THR A 233 12.41 -2.83 -0.17
C THR A 233 12.20 -3.69 1.06
N VAL A 234 13.05 -4.70 1.25
CA VAL A 234 13.03 -5.54 2.45
C VAL A 234 14.25 -5.21 3.28
N SER A 235 14.06 -4.98 4.57
CA SER A 235 15.13 -4.73 5.51
C SER A 235 14.90 -5.46 6.83
N ARG A 236 16.00 -5.60 7.59
CA ARG A 236 15.95 -6.00 8.98
C ARG A 236 15.66 -4.74 9.81
N PRO A 237 14.55 -4.70 10.58
CA PRO A 237 14.12 -3.46 11.24
C PRO A 237 15.12 -2.99 12.32
N LEU A 238 15.81 -3.92 12.99
CA LEU A 238 16.81 -3.66 14.01
C LEU A 238 18.14 -4.39 13.72
N SER A 239 18.68 -4.15 12.52
CA SER A 239 19.97 -4.72 12.07
C SER A 239 21.10 -4.53 13.08
N LEU A 240 22.03 -5.49 13.10
CA LEU A 240 23.24 -5.36 13.92
C LEU A 240 24.25 -4.41 13.24
N PRO A 241 25.10 -3.70 14.02
CA PRO A 241 26.17 -2.88 13.46
C PRO A 241 27.07 -3.69 12.50
N GLY A 242 27.25 -3.20 11.27
CA GLY A 242 28.06 -3.84 10.24
C GLY A 242 27.31 -4.84 9.35
N GLU A 243 26.00 -5.02 9.57
CA GLU A 243 25.14 -5.73 8.61
C GLU A 243 25.07 -4.93 7.30
N ARG A 244 25.21 -5.64 6.17
CA ARG A 244 25.25 -5.00 4.86
C ARG A 244 23.86 -4.49 4.49
N VAL A 245 23.74 -3.20 4.20
CA VAL A 245 22.53 -2.65 3.59
C VAL A 245 22.34 -3.32 2.24
N GLU A 246 21.22 -4.03 2.09
CA GLU A 246 20.86 -4.66 0.84
C GLU A 246 20.44 -3.56 -0.15
N THR A 247 21.06 -3.56 -1.32
CA THR A 247 20.74 -2.60 -2.38
C THR A 247 19.77 -3.20 -3.39
N GLN A 248 19.34 -4.44 -3.20
CA GLN A 248 18.33 -5.07 -4.02
C GLN A 248 16.91 -4.75 -3.57
N VAL A 249 16.03 -4.56 -4.54
CA VAL A 249 14.59 -4.39 -4.34
C VAL A 249 13.85 -5.36 -5.25
N LEU A 250 12.64 -5.72 -4.85
CA LEU A 250 11.72 -6.50 -5.65
C LEU A 250 10.83 -5.55 -6.46
N GLN A 251 10.91 -5.59 -7.78
CA GLN A 251 10.07 -4.81 -8.68
C GLN A 251 8.97 -5.68 -9.29
N VAL A 252 7.74 -5.19 -9.24
CA VAL A 252 6.59 -5.75 -9.97
C VAL A 252 6.11 -4.72 -10.96
N ARG A 253 5.98 -5.10 -12.24
CA ARG A 253 5.39 -4.25 -13.27
C ARG A 253 4.02 -4.76 -13.65
N TYR A 254 3.14 -3.83 -14.00
CA TYR A 254 1.75 -4.10 -14.31
C TYR A 254 1.39 -3.66 -15.73
N ARG A 255 0.33 -4.28 -16.24
CA ARG A 255 -0.39 -3.84 -17.43
C ARG A 255 -1.83 -3.61 -17.06
N TYR A 256 -2.44 -2.62 -17.70
CA TYR A 256 -3.83 -2.27 -17.47
C TYR A 256 -4.65 -2.49 -18.72
N ARG A 257 -5.88 -2.94 -18.51
CA ARG A 257 -6.95 -2.89 -19.51
C ARG A 257 -8.10 -2.11 -18.91
N HIS A 258 -8.60 -1.14 -19.67
CA HIS A 258 -9.69 -0.28 -19.25
C HIS A 258 -10.91 -0.54 -20.11
N THR A 259 -12.06 -0.57 -19.47
CA THR A 259 -13.37 -0.48 -20.12
C THR A 259 -14.22 0.53 -19.38
N LEU A 260 -15.18 1.16 -20.07
CA LEU A 260 -16.18 1.95 -19.36
C LEU A 260 -16.93 1.05 -18.38
N ALA A 261 -17.06 1.52 -17.14
CA ALA A 261 -17.81 0.78 -16.14
C ALA A 261 -19.26 0.62 -16.59
N THR A 262 -19.81 -0.57 -16.38
CA THR A 262 -21.21 -0.81 -16.72
C THR A 262 -22.08 -0.12 -15.67
N PRO A 263 -23.10 0.68 -16.06
CA PRO A 263 -24.04 1.27 -15.10
C PRO A 263 -24.57 0.20 -14.15
N SER A 264 -24.32 0.35 -12.85
CA SER A 264 -24.82 -0.59 -11.86
C SER A 264 -26.35 -0.69 -11.99
N ARG A 265 -26.86 -1.91 -12.21
CA ARG A 265 -28.31 -2.16 -12.20
C ARG A 265 -28.93 -2.00 -10.80
N GLN A 266 -28.10 -1.87 -9.76
CA GLN A 266 -28.54 -1.65 -8.38
C GLN A 266 -28.36 -0.17 -8.01
N ALA A 267 -29.46 0.58 -8.13
CA ALA A 267 -29.51 2.01 -7.79
C ALA A 267 -29.16 2.34 -6.33
N THR A 268 -29.15 1.35 -5.44
CA THR A 268 -28.90 1.54 -4.00
C THR A 268 -27.42 1.66 -3.62
N SER A 269 -26.49 1.30 -4.52
CA SER A 269 -25.04 1.38 -4.28
C SER A 269 -24.31 2.30 -5.24
N ALA A 270 -25.02 2.91 -6.21
CA ALA A 270 -24.43 3.84 -7.17
C ALA A 270 -24.20 5.21 -6.52
N THR A 271 -22.98 5.73 -6.63
CA THR A 271 -22.65 7.10 -6.20
C THR A 271 -23.38 8.14 -7.05
N ALA A 272 -23.41 9.40 -6.60
CA ALA A 272 -23.99 10.48 -7.39
C ALA A 272 -23.24 10.66 -8.72
N GLU A 273 -21.93 10.47 -8.68
CA GLU A 273 -21.01 10.49 -9.80
C GLU A 273 -21.33 9.36 -10.80
N ASP A 274 -21.58 8.13 -10.32
CA ASP A 274 -21.96 6.99 -11.18
C ASP A 274 -23.29 7.25 -11.90
N GLN A 275 -24.25 7.85 -11.20
CA GLN A 275 -25.56 8.19 -11.75
C GLN A 275 -25.43 9.29 -12.82
N GLN A 276 -24.62 10.32 -12.55
CA GLN A 276 -24.34 11.39 -13.51
C GLN A 276 -23.65 10.85 -14.77
N ALA A 277 -22.64 9.99 -14.61
CA ALA A 277 -21.94 9.35 -15.71
C ALA A 277 -22.89 8.48 -16.56
N SER A 278 -23.73 7.67 -15.90
CA SER A 278 -24.71 6.81 -16.57
C SER A 278 -25.74 7.61 -17.37
N HIS A 279 -26.25 8.70 -16.78
CA HIS A 279 -27.18 9.60 -17.46
C HIS A 279 -26.52 10.28 -18.67
N TRP A 280 -25.29 10.76 -18.52
CA TRP A 280 -24.55 11.38 -19.61
C TRP A 280 -24.29 10.39 -20.75
N LEU A 281 -23.88 9.15 -20.45
CA LEU A 281 -23.65 8.11 -21.46
C LEU A 281 -24.95 7.74 -22.20
N ALA A 282 -26.09 7.67 -21.50
CA ALA A 282 -27.39 7.41 -22.12
C ALA A 282 -27.78 8.49 -23.13
N GLN A 283 -27.36 9.74 -22.92
CA GLN A 283 -27.56 10.84 -23.87
C GLN A 283 -26.55 10.82 -25.04
N HIS A 284 -25.42 10.10 -24.89
CA HIS A 284 -24.30 10.11 -25.83
C HIS A 284 -23.84 8.70 -26.28
N PRO A 285 -24.73 7.83 -26.80
CA PRO A 285 -24.40 6.43 -27.11
C PRO A 285 -23.32 6.25 -28.19
N GLN A 286 -23.24 7.16 -29.15
CA GLN A 286 -22.18 7.15 -30.16
C GLN A 286 -20.81 7.50 -29.55
N LEU A 287 -20.79 8.38 -28.56
CA LEU A 287 -19.58 8.78 -27.87
C LEU A 287 -19.09 7.66 -26.96
N GLN A 288 -20.00 6.98 -26.26
CA GLN A 288 -19.71 5.74 -25.53
C GLN A 288 -19.02 4.70 -26.42
N ALA A 289 -19.54 4.46 -27.63
CA ALA A 289 -18.92 3.52 -28.58
C ALA A 289 -17.52 3.97 -29.02
N ALA A 290 -17.33 5.27 -29.27
CA ALA A 290 -16.03 5.83 -29.64
C ALA A 290 -15.00 5.73 -28.49
N VAL A 291 -15.41 6.04 -27.25
CA VAL A 291 -14.57 5.87 -26.05
C VAL A 291 -14.15 4.41 -25.90
N ASN A 292 -15.09 3.46 -25.96
CA ASN A 292 -14.79 2.03 -25.86
C ASN A 292 -13.80 1.56 -26.94
N ALA A 293 -13.94 2.04 -28.18
CA ALA A 293 -13.02 1.71 -29.26
C ALA A 293 -11.60 2.25 -29.01
N GLN A 294 -11.48 3.46 -28.45
CA GLN A 294 -10.19 4.05 -28.10
C GLN A 294 -9.52 3.33 -26.92
N LEU A 295 -10.28 3.02 -25.86
CA LEU A 295 -9.77 2.26 -24.71
C LEU A 295 -9.21 0.88 -25.14
N GLN A 296 -9.82 0.23 -26.13
CA GLN A 296 -9.33 -1.04 -26.69
C GLN A 296 -8.02 -0.91 -27.50
N GLN A 297 -7.75 0.28 -28.06
CA GLN A 297 -6.55 0.57 -28.85
C GLN A 297 -5.41 1.13 -28.00
N LEU A 298 -5.70 1.48 -26.76
CA LEU A 298 -4.75 2.10 -25.85
C LEU A 298 -3.59 1.14 -25.57
N ALA A 299 -2.36 1.62 -25.77
CA ALA A 299 -1.15 0.82 -25.65
C ALA A 299 -0.08 1.55 -24.86
N PHE A 300 0.55 0.82 -23.95
CA PHE A 300 1.61 1.32 -23.09
C PHE A 300 2.98 0.77 -23.50
N ALA A 301 4.02 1.52 -23.17
CA ALA A 301 5.40 1.08 -23.24
C ALA A 301 5.66 -0.01 -22.19
N PRO A 302 6.75 -0.79 -22.35
CA PRO A 302 7.11 -1.79 -21.34
C PRO A 302 7.42 -1.21 -19.95
N ASP A 303 7.81 0.06 -19.87
CA ASP A 303 8.04 0.81 -18.63
C ASP A 303 6.77 1.45 -18.07
N GLY A 304 5.61 1.20 -18.70
CA GLY A 304 4.33 1.76 -18.29
C GLY A 304 4.02 3.12 -18.92
N THR A 305 5.01 3.87 -19.39
CA THR A 305 4.73 5.17 -20.02
C THR A 305 3.82 5.00 -21.23
N GLN A 306 2.90 5.93 -21.44
CA GLN A 306 2.22 5.99 -22.71
C GLN A 306 3.31 6.26 -23.78
N ARG A 307 3.47 5.36 -24.77
CA ARG A 307 4.59 5.41 -25.74
C ARG A 307 4.75 6.75 -26.47
N ALA A 308 3.71 7.57 -26.46
CA ALA A 308 3.74 9.01 -26.61
C ALA A 308 2.38 9.53 -26.10
N PRO A 309 2.26 10.78 -25.59
CA PRO A 309 1.00 11.47 -25.74
C PRO A 309 0.73 11.44 -27.25
N ASP A 310 -0.32 10.74 -27.67
CA ASP A 310 -0.64 10.64 -29.10
C ASP A 310 -0.70 12.09 -29.62
N PRO A 311 0.11 12.52 -30.61
CA PRO A 311 -0.06 13.84 -31.22
C PRO A 311 -1.48 14.01 -31.76
N ALA A 312 -2.18 12.90 -31.98
CA ALA A 312 -3.59 12.81 -32.30
C ALA A 312 -4.53 12.75 -31.08
N ALA A 313 -4.07 12.65 -29.82
CA ALA A 313 -4.87 12.90 -28.61
C ALA A 313 -5.35 14.35 -28.55
N ARG A 314 -4.66 15.27 -29.24
CA ARG A 314 -5.11 16.65 -29.42
C ARG A 314 -6.43 16.66 -30.19
N CYS A 315 -7.47 17.11 -29.50
CA CYS A 315 -8.70 17.53 -30.15
C CYS A 315 -8.47 18.84 -30.88
N PRO A 316 -9.05 18.99 -32.08
CA PRO A 316 -8.50 19.89 -33.08
C PRO A 316 -8.51 21.31 -32.52
N ALA A 317 -7.35 21.96 -32.60
CA ALA A 317 -7.27 23.41 -32.59
C ALA A 317 -8.05 23.94 -33.82
N GLN A 318 -9.34 24.16 -33.67
CA GLN A 318 -10.18 25.08 -34.46
C GLN A 318 -11.22 25.59 -33.45
N THR A 319 -11.21 26.84 -32.96
CA THR A 319 -11.26 28.11 -33.73
C THR A 319 -10.95 29.37 -32.88
N SER A 320 -9.73 29.53 -32.35
CA SER A 320 -9.23 30.86 -31.95
C SER A 320 -8.10 31.36 -32.86
N GLY A 321 -7.35 30.43 -33.46
CA GLY A 321 -6.09 30.74 -34.13
C GLY A 321 -4.96 31.09 -33.14
N ASP A 322 -5.20 30.88 -31.84
CA ASP A 322 -4.27 31.17 -30.76
C ASP A 322 -3.29 30.00 -30.55
N PRO A 323 -1.99 30.16 -30.82
CA PRO A 323 -0.99 29.13 -30.55
C PRO A 323 -0.91 28.79 -29.05
N ASP A 324 -1.20 29.74 -28.15
CA ASP A 324 -1.10 29.52 -26.70
C ASP A 324 -2.20 28.55 -26.21
N GLU A 325 -3.36 28.53 -26.87
CA GLU A 325 -4.44 27.57 -26.60
C GLU A 325 -4.14 26.17 -27.16
N ALA A 326 -3.42 26.09 -28.29
CA ALA A 326 -3.02 24.82 -28.89
C ALA A 326 -1.97 24.07 -28.06
N ASP A 327 -1.12 24.81 -27.34
CA ASP A 327 -0.09 24.27 -26.45
C ASP A 327 -0.65 23.79 -25.10
N GLN A 328 -1.88 24.15 -24.77
CA GLN A 328 -2.59 23.69 -23.56
C GLN A 328 -3.18 22.26 -23.69
N TRP A 329 -2.95 21.57 -24.81
CA TRP A 329 -3.51 20.22 -25.05
C TRP A 329 -2.45 19.09 -24.97
N PRO A 330 -2.75 17.95 -24.33
CA PRO A 330 -4.00 17.64 -23.61
C PRO A 330 -4.18 18.52 -22.36
N TRP A 331 -5.41 18.97 -22.12
CA TRP A 331 -5.70 19.81 -20.96
C TRP A 331 -5.67 18.94 -19.71
N HIS A 332 -4.78 19.27 -18.80
CA HIS A 332 -4.77 18.79 -17.44
C HIS A 332 -5.11 19.99 -16.54
N ASP A 333 -6.05 19.81 -15.62
CA ASP A 333 -6.24 20.79 -14.55
C ASP A 333 -4.96 20.89 -13.71
N ALA A 334 -4.89 21.84 -12.79
CA ALA A 334 -3.80 21.93 -11.83
C ALA A 334 -3.52 20.54 -11.23
N GLY A 335 -2.27 20.10 -11.34
CA GLY A 335 -1.86 18.79 -10.83
C GLY A 335 -2.27 18.63 -9.37
N HIS A 336 -2.78 17.46 -9.02
CA HIS A 336 -3.28 17.18 -7.68
C HIS A 336 -2.55 15.96 -7.12
N TYR A 337 -2.18 16.03 -5.85
CA TYR A 337 -1.37 14.99 -5.19
C TYR A 337 -2.12 13.67 -4.99
N THR A 338 -3.41 13.56 -5.33
CA THR A 338 -4.24 12.36 -5.06
C THR A 338 -4.47 11.49 -6.29
N PHE A 339 -3.97 11.88 -7.46
CA PHE A 339 -4.14 11.13 -8.69
C PHE A 339 -3.04 11.42 -9.70
N ASP A 340 -2.90 10.52 -10.65
CA ASP A 340 -2.01 10.67 -11.80
C ASP A 340 -2.81 10.65 -13.10
N TYR A 341 -2.39 11.46 -14.06
CA TYR A 341 -2.81 11.32 -15.45
C TYR A 341 -1.94 10.24 -16.10
N VAL A 342 -2.51 9.06 -16.34
CA VAL A 342 -1.74 7.87 -16.74
C VAL A 342 -1.79 7.59 -18.23
N ALA A 343 -2.77 8.15 -18.94
CA ALA A 343 -2.85 8.12 -20.39
C ALA A 343 -3.78 9.20 -20.92
N ASP A 344 -3.45 9.75 -22.09
CA ASP A 344 -4.27 10.70 -22.82
C ASP A 344 -4.61 10.18 -24.23
N PHE A 345 -5.85 10.33 -24.66
CA PHE A 345 -6.27 9.98 -26.02
C PHE A 345 -7.40 10.88 -26.50
N ARG A 346 -7.68 10.82 -27.81
CA ARG A 346 -8.72 11.61 -28.44
C ARG A 346 -9.96 10.78 -28.68
N VAL A 347 -11.11 11.38 -28.45
CA VAL A 347 -12.40 10.83 -28.87
C VAL A 347 -13.06 11.76 -29.88
N ARG A 348 -13.30 11.27 -31.10
CA ARG A 348 -13.99 12.01 -32.16
C ARG A 348 -15.40 11.52 -32.40
N ARG A 349 -16.32 12.45 -32.65
CA ARG A 349 -17.68 12.18 -33.11
C ARG A 349 -18.08 13.22 -34.15
N GLY A 350 -18.09 12.84 -35.43
CA GLY A 350 -18.35 13.79 -36.51
C GLY A 350 -17.32 14.93 -36.49
N LEU A 351 -17.79 16.17 -36.33
CA LEU A 351 -16.94 17.35 -36.17
C LEU A 351 -16.53 17.62 -34.72
N ALA A 352 -17.21 17.01 -33.73
CA ALA A 352 -16.91 17.20 -32.32
C ALA A 352 -15.71 16.33 -31.89
N CYS A 353 -14.98 16.84 -30.91
CA CYS A 353 -13.79 16.18 -30.39
C CYS A 353 -13.60 16.44 -28.90
N TYR A 354 -13.21 15.41 -28.18
CA TYR A 354 -12.92 15.46 -26.75
C TYR A 354 -11.50 14.94 -26.44
N SER A 355 -10.76 15.70 -25.64
CA SER A 355 -9.55 15.18 -24.97
C SER A 355 -10.00 14.28 -23.84
N ALA A 356 -9.39 13.10 -23.76
CA ALA A 356 -9.75 12.08 -22.79
C ALA A 356 -8.52 11.69 -21.99
N SER A 357 -8.58 11.85 -20.68
CA SER A 357 -7.48 11.54 -19.77
C SER A 357 -7.92 10.44 -18.81
N ILE A 358 -7.15 9.35 -18.76
CA ILE A 358 -7.31 8.32 -17.73
C ILE A 358 -6.64 8.87 -16.47
N VAL A 359 -7.44 9.01 -15.43
CA VAL A 359 -7.01 9.45 -14.10
C VAL A 359 -6.99 8.24 -13.19
N ALA A 360 -5.83 7.95 -12.61
CA ALA A 360 -5.66 6.91 -11.60
C ALA A 360 -5.58 7.55 -10.22
N PHE A 361 -6.52 7.20 -9.34
CA PHE A 361 -6.53 7.66 -7.96
C PHE A 361 -5.47 6.90 -7.17
N ARG A 362 -4.55 7.65 -6.55
CA ARG A 362 -3.53 7.10 -5.66
C ARG A 362 -4.21 6.42 -4.46
N SER A 363 -3.55 5.40 -3.92
CA SER A 363 -4.01 4.62 -2.77
C SER A 363 -5.27 3.78 -3.04
N SER A 364 -5.74 3.70 -4.29
CA SER A 364 -6.89 2.88 -4.66
C SER A 364 -6.62 1.39 -4.51
N TYR A 365 -5.41 0.93 -4.85
CA TYR A 365 -5.03 -0.48 -4.67
C TYR A 365 -4.80 -0.87 -3.20
N LEU A 366 -4.76 0.10 -2.28
CA LEU A 366 -4.76 -0.15 -0.83
C LEU A 366 -6.18 -0.33 -0.26
N THR A 367 -7.18 0.29 -0.88
CA THR A 367 -8.53 0.43 -0.30
C THR A 367 -9.59 -0.32 -1.10
N SER A 368 -9.65 -0.07 -2.40
CA SER A 368 -10.58 -0.68 -3.33
C SER A 368 -10.03 -0.61 -4.76
N PRO A 369 -9.41 -1.71 -5.27
CA PRO A 369 -8.88 -1.76 -6.63
C PRO A 369 -9.90 -1.41 -7.72
N GLU A 370 -11.19 -1.71 -7.47
CA GLU A 370 -12.30 -1.43 -8.39
C GLU A 370 -12.52 0.08 -8.59
N GLY A 371 -12.17 0.89 -7.59
CA GLY A 371 -12.25 2.36 -7.64
C GLY A 371 -11.01 3.02 -8.23
N CYS A 372 -10.09 2.27 -8.85
CA CYS A 372 -8.81 2.81 -9.27
C CYS A 372 -8.90 4.04 -10.13
N CYS A 373 -9.72 3.98 -11.18
CA CYS A 373 -9.50 4.89 -12.27
C CYS A 373 -10.79 5.37 -12.94
N ALA A 374 -10.74 6.58 -13.47
CA ALA A 374 -11.82 7.22 -14.20
C ALA A 374 -11.28 7.81 -15.50
N LEU A 375 -12.20 8.11 -16.43
CA LEU A 375 -11.91 8.86 -17.64
C LEU A 375 -12.51 10.25 -17.53
N TRP A 376 -11.68 11.28 -17.64
CA TRP A 376 -12.12 12.66 -17.72
C TRP A 376 -12.17 13.10 -19.18
N LEU A 377 -13.29 13.70 -19.58
CA LEU A 377 -13.50 14.21 -20.93
C LEU A 377 -13.59 15.73 -20.93
N TYR A 378 -12.81 16.37 -21.79
CA TYR A 378 -12.77 17.81 -21.99
C TYR A 378 -13.11 18.16 -23.44
N ASP A 379 -13.97 19.15 -23.65
CA ASP A 379 -14.29 19.68 -24.99
C ASP A 379 -13.58 21.01 -25.31
N ALA A 380 -13.08 21.70 -24.28
CA ALA A 380 -12.22 22.89 -24.35
C ALA A 380 -11.27 22.94 -23.13
N PRO A 381 -10.19 23.74 -23.16
CA PRO A 381 -9.34 23.96 -21.99
C PRO A 381 -10.17 24.39 -20.77
N GLY A 382 -9.99 23.73 -19.63
CA GLY A 382 -10.73 24.01 -18.40
C GLY A 382 -12.21 23.60 -18.40
N THR A 383 -12.72 23.03 -19.49
CA THR A 383 -14.14 22.65 -19.62
C THR A 383 -14.29 21.13 -19.63
N GLN A 384 -14.44 20.56 -18.43
CA GLN A 384 -14.74 19.14 -18.27
C GLN A 384 -16.23 18.87 -18.50
N VAL A 385 -16.54 17.97 -19.43
CA VAL A 385 -17.93 17.63 -19.80
C VAL A 385 -18.43 16.33 -19.17
N ALA A 386 -17.51 15.45 -18.75
CA ALA A 386 -17.86 14.21 -18.06
C ALA A 386 -16.71 13.64 -17.23
N THR A 387 -17.08 12.96 -16.15
CA THR A 387 -16.27 11.94 -15.47
C THR A 387 -16.95 10.61 -15.70
N LEU A 388 -16.23 9.65 -16.29
CA LEU A 388 -16.77 8.33 -16.60
C LEU A 388 -15.99 7.28 -15.80
N PRO A 389 -16.63 6.49 -14.93
CA PRO A 389 -15.95 5.44 -14.18
C PRO A 389 -15.41 4.36 -15.13
N LEU A 390 -14.25 3.80 -14.81
CA LEU A 390 -13.60 2.75 -15.59
C LEU A 390 -13.52 1.45 -14.79
N ASP A 391 -13.98 0.36 -15.39
CA ASP A 391 -13.61 -0.99 -14.96
C ASP A 391 -12.17 -1.25 -15.41
N SER A 392 -11.24 -1.18 -14.47
CA SER A 392 -9.80 -1.24 -14.73
C SER A 392 -9.22 -2.54 -14.22
N ARG A 393 -8.71 -3.36 -15.14
CA ARG A 393 -8.08 -4.64 -14.81
C ARG A 393 -6.56 -4.49 -14.80
N ARG A 394 -5.98 -4.60 -13.61
CA ARG A 394 -4.53 -4.72 -13.38
C ARG A 394 -4.08 -6.17 -13.59
N GLU A 395 -3.07 -6.37 -14.41
CA GLU A 395 -2.44 -7.68 -14.64
C GLU A 395 -0.95 -7.59 -14.39
N ARG A 396 -0.40 -8.56 -13.66
CA ARG A 396 1.04 -8.65 -13.43
C ARG A 396 1.78 -8.95 -14.74
N ALA A 397 2.71 -8.09 -15.13
CA ALA A 397 3.48 -8.19 -16.37
C ALA A 397 4.86 -8.81 -16.16
N SER A 398 5.57 -8.40 -15.10
CA SER A 398 6.87 -8.97 -14.72
C SER A 398 7.14 -8.82 -13.24
N VAL A 399 8.03 -9.69 -12.72
CA VAL A 399 8.49 -9.68 -11.33
C VAL A 399 9.99 -9.95 -11.35
N ALA A 400 10.79 -9.06 -10.79
CA ALA A 400 12.24 -9.17 -10.79
C ALA A 400 12.83 -8.65 -9.48
N VAL A 401 13.93 -9.27 -9.03
CA VAL A 401 14.82 -8.64 -8.05
C VAL A 401 15.84 -7.84 -8.85
N ILE A 402 15.92 -6.54 -8.57
CA ILE A 402 16.80 -5.59 -9.27
C ILE A 402 17.67 -4.86 -8.24
N THR A 403 18.80 -4.32 -8.66
CA THR A 403 19.53 -3.34 -7.84
C THR A 403 18.77 -2.02 -7.86
N ALA A 404 18.53 -1.44 -6.69
CA ALA A 404 17.99 -0.11 -6.53
C ALA A 404 18.89 0.88 -7.29
N THR A 405 18.32 1.51 -8.30
CA THR A 405 18.88 2.73 -8.86
C THR A 405 18.59 3.85 -7.88
N ALA A 406 19.61 4.61 -7.46
CA ALA A 406 19.39 5.85 -6.73
C ALA A 406 18.36 6.68 -7.51
N GLN A 407 17.25 7.05 -6.86
CA GLN A 407 16.34 7.98 -7.50
C GLN A 407 17.09 9.30 -7.67
N PRO A 408 17.09 9.91 -8.87
CA PRO A 408 17.56 11.28 -9.01
C PRO A 408 16.66 12.18 -8.15
N GLU A 409 17.30 13.02 -7.33
CA GLU A 409 16.66 14.06 -6.51
C GLU A 409 15.79 15.02 -7.33
#